data_AF-A0A8D8DDQ6-F1
#
_entry.id   AF-A0A8D8DDQ6-F1
#
_cell.length_a   1.000
_cell.length_b   1.000
_cell.length_c   1.000
_cell.angle_alpha   90.00
_cell.angle_beta   90.00
_cell.angle_gamma   90.00
#
_symmetry.space_group_name_H-M   'P 1'
#
loop_
_entity.id
_entity.type
_entity.pdbx_description
1 polymer ?
#
loop_
_entity_poly.entity_id
_entity_poly.type
_entity_poly.pdbx_seq_one_letter_code
_entity_poly.pdbx_strand_id
1 'polypeptide(L)'
;AGKDVPVVQAYAYTKYLGYMKVDFDQAGNLLSFDGSPILLNGAVDRDSDVLELLDVYRPGILELDEVIGQTRVLLDSSRCRFEECNIGNMITDAMVMTYTMSREQTNEFWTDAAIAFIQGGGIRASIDVTEGGNITKKDLKTVLPFGNAMILAEVTGETIRLMLEHSVSRYDGRTGYGEFLQMAGVHVVYDLSKPPGHRVTSIEVRCARCSIPSFSPLYDYDRYKIILNQFLWDGGDGFTMFSGRNFEALTWGEYEMTVEYLSRFSPVYPAVEWRVTLNGEVNPDMTTPGTPVTSTEGSTSTEKDDDGGAGSLQATVAAVVALAFISVFQRVAM
;
A
#
# COMPACT_ATOMS: atom_id res chain seq x y z
N ALA A 1 20.65 -2.12 37.47
CA ALA A 1 21.56 -2.78 36.51
C ALA A 1 21.97 -4.12 37.10
N GLY A 2 22.16 -5.16 36.28
CA GLY A 2 22.56 -6.51 36.74
C GLY A 2 21.41 -7.49 37.02
N LYS A 3 20.24 -7.32 36.39
CA LYS A 3 19.17 -8.33 36.39
C LYS A 3 19.17 -9.03 35.02
N ASP A 4 19.05 -10.35 35.02
CA ASP A 4 18.86 -11.11 33.78
C ASP A 4 17.47 -10.81 33.19
N VAL A 5 17.43 -10.59 31.88
CA VAL A 5 16.20 -10.29 31.14
C VAL A 5 16.10 -11.26 29.97
N PRO A 6 15.19 -12.25 30.00
CA PRO A 6 15.03 -13.19 28.92
C PRO A 6 14.42 -12.51 27.70
N VAL A 7 15.05 -12.70 26.55
CA VAL A 7 14.58 -12.23 25.23
C VAL A 7 14.13 -13.45 24.43
N VAL A 8 12.90 -13.44 23.94
CA VAL A 8 12.32 -14.58 23.21
C VAL A 8 11.68 -14.14 21.90
N GLN A 9 11.81 -15.01 20.89
CA GLN A 9 11.09 -14.91 19.61
C GLN A 9 10.74 -16.33 19.15
N ALA A 10 9.57 -16.51 18.53
CA ALA A 10 9.07 -17.79 18.05
C ALA A 10 9.10 -17.89 16.51
N TYR A 11 10.23 -17.49 15.92
CA TYR A 11 10.45 -17.53 14.46
C TYR A 11 9.36 -16.78 13.66
N ALA A 12 8.67 -17.44 12.72
CA ALA A 12 7.69 -16.86 11.79
C ALA A 12 6.64 -17.89 11.31
N TYR A 13 5.59 -17.38 10.64
CA TYR A 13 4.51 -18.13 9.95
C TYR A 13 3.73 -19.11 10.84
N THR A 14 3.69 -18.83 12.15
CA THR A 14 3.01 -19.69 13.12
C THR A 14 3.54 -21.13 13.11
N LYS A 15 4.79 -21.34 12.64
CA LYS A 15 5.42 -22.68 12.61
C LYS A 15 5.75 -23.17 14.02
N TYR A 16 6.04 -22.25 14.93
CA TYR A 16 6.31 -22.52 16.33
C TYR A 16 5.37 -21.72 17.21
N LEU A 17 4.91 -22.33 18.29
CA LEU A 17 4.27 -21.65 19.41
C LEU A 17 5.34 -21.34 20.45
N GLY A 18 5.57 -20.07 20.74
CA GLY A 18 6.48 -19.68 21.82
C GLY A 18 5.94 -20.15 23.18
N TYR A 19 6.75 -20.89 23.93
CA TYR A 19 6.42 -21.34 25.28
C TYR A 19 7.59 -21.03 26.21
N MET A 20 7.30 -20.27 27.27
CA MET A 20 8.24 -19.93 28.32
C MET A 20 7.50 -19.91 29.65
N LYS A 21 7.99 -20.70 30.60
CA LYS A 21 7.58 -20.65 31.99
C LYS A 21 8.51 -19.71 32.73
N VAL A 22 7.93 -18.81 33.53
CA VAL A 22 8.67 -17.77 34.24
C VAL A 22 8.20 -17.75 35.68
N ASP A 23 9.15 -17.74 36.62
CA ASP A 23 8.88 -17.67 38.04
C ASP A 23 9.33 -16.31 38.59
N PHE A 24 8.47 -15.68 39.38
CA PHE A 24 8.73 -14.37 40.01
C PHE A 24 8.57 -14.46 41.52
N ASP A 25 9.30 -13.61 42.25
CA ASP A 25 9.04 -13.38 43.67
C ASP A 25 7.84 -12.45 43.91
N GLN A 26 7.46 -12.24 45.18
CA GLN A 26 6.35 -11.36 45.56
C GLN A 26 6.61 -9.88 45.23
N ALA A 27 7.86 -9.48 45.02
CA ALA A 27 8.24 -8.13 44.62
C ALA A 27 8.31 -7.96 43.09
N GLY A 28 8.02 -9.02 42.32
CA GLY A 28 8.06 -9.01 40.85
C GLY A 28 9.46 -9.18 40.26
N ASN A 29 10.44 -9.64 41.04
CA ASN A 29 11.77 -9.97 40.51
C ASN A 29 11.75 -11.37 39.88
N LEU A 30 12.36 -11.48 38.70
CA LEU A 30 12.55 -12.74 38.00
C LEU A 30 13.46 -13.66 38.82
N LEU A 31 12.98 -14.87 39.10
CA LEU A 31 13.74 -15.92 39.80
C LEU A 31 14.34 -16.92 38.83
N SER A 32 13.53 -17.39 37.89
CA SER A 32 13.92 -18.37 36.87
C SER A 32 13.04 -18.26 35.64
N PHE A 33 13.58 -18.70 34.51
CA PHE A 33 12.83 -18.91 33.28
C PHE A 33 13.30 -20.21 32.63
N ASP A 34 12.37 -20.95 32.04
CA ASP A 34 12.66 -22.17 31.27
C ASP A 34 11.61 -22.33 30.17
N GLY A 35 11.97 -22.97 29.06
CA GLY A 35 11.04 -23.19 27.95
C GLY A 35 11.72 -23.28 26.60
N SER A 36 10.94 -23.64 25.60
CA SER A 36 11.38 -23.76 24.21
C SER A 36 10.19 -23.60 23.27
N PRO A 37 10.41 -23.09 22.04
CA PRO A 37 9.34 -23.04 21.04
C PRO A 37 8.81 -24.44 20.74
N ILE A 38 7.49 -24.60 20.77
CA ILE A 38 6.80 -25.85 20.44
C ILE A 38 6.57 -25.86 18.93
N LEU A 39 7.14 -26.85 18.23
CA LEU A 39 6.91 -27.03 16.79
C LEU A 39 5.47 -27.48 16.54
N LEU A 40 4.69 -26.69 15.81
CA LEU A 40 3.34 -27.04 15.39
C LEU A 40 3.40 -27.90 14.11
N ASN A 41 3.61 -29.19 14.29
CA ASN A 41 3.64 -30.19 13.21
C ASN A 41 2.36 -31.07 13.23
N GLY A 42 2.33 -32.10 12.39
CA GLY A 42 1.19 -33.03 12.32
C GLY A 42 0.97 -33.92 13.55
N ALA A 43 1.81 -33.82 14.59
CA ALA A 43 1.59 -34.52 15.86
C ALA A 43 0.72 -33.74 16.85
N VAL A 44 0.46 -32.45 16.57
CA VAL A 44 -0.50 -31.64 17.32
C VAL A 44 -1.85 -31.75 16.62
N ASP A 45 -2.85 -32.29 17.33
CA ASP A 45 -4.21 -32.39 16.82
C ASP A 45 -4.75 -31.00 16.48
N ARG A 46 -5.43 -30.92 15.33
CA ARG A 46 -6.11 -29.69 14.92
C ARG A 46 -7.44 -29.64 15.63
N ASP A 47 -7.71 -28.52 16.29
CA ASP A 47 -8.97 -28.28 16.98
C ASP A 47 -10.15 -28.30 16.00
N SER A 48 -11.18 -29.10 16.31
CA SER A 48 -12.33 -29.31 15.42
C SER A 48 -13.13 -28.04 15.19
N ASP A 49 -13.30 -27.21 16.22
CA ASP A 49 -14.13 -26.01 16.13
C ASP A 49 -13.44 -24.95 15.26
N VAL A 50 -12.10 -24.89 15.32
CA VAL A 50 -11.29 -24.06 14.42
C VAL A 50 -11.31 -24.59 12.99
N LEU A 51 -11.29 -25.91 12.79
CA LEU A 51 -11.40 -26.51 11.46
C LEU A 51 -12.76 -26.24 10.82
N GLU A 52 -13.85 -26.39 11.58
CA GLU A 52 -15.20 -26.07 11.12
C GLU A 52 -15.31 -24.59 10.75
N LEU A 53 -14.73 -23.71 11.58
CA LEU A 53 -14.66 -22.28 11.27
C LEU A 53 -13.86 -22.01 9.97
N LEU A 54 -12.73 -22.70 9.76
CA LEU A 54 -11.95 -22.58 8.53
C LEU A 54 -12.77 -23.02 7.32
N ASP A 55 -13.57 -24.08 7.44
CA ASP A 55 -14.39 -24.57 6.33
C ASP A 55 -15.55 -23.63 5.99
N VAL A 56 -16.04 -22.83 6.94
CA VAL A 56 -16.98 -21.72 6.67
C VAL A 56 -16.34 -20.63 5.82
N TYR A 57 -15.07 -20.28 6.06
CA TYR A 57 -14.38 -19.18 5.35
C TYR A 57 -13.63 -19.62 4.08
N ARG A 58 -13.26 -20.92 3.99
CA ARG A 58 -12.46 -21.47 2.90
C ARG A 58 -13.05 -21.18 1.51
N PRO A 59 -14.38 -21.30 1.26
CA PRO A 59 -14.94 -20.98 -0.05
C PRO A 59 -14.63 -19.55 -0.51
N GLY A 60 -14.80 -18.56 0.38
CA GLY A 60 -14.52 -17.15 0.05
C GLY A 60 -13.04 -16.86 -0.21
N ILE A 61 -12.12 -17.68 0.34
CA ILE A 61 -10.69 -17.60 0.02
C ILE A 61 -10.40 -18.24 -1.34
N LEU A 62 -11.01 -19.39 -1.64
CA LEU A 62 -10.81 -20.09 -2.92
C LEU A 62 -11.35 -19.28 -4.10
N GLU A 63 -12.40 -18.47 -3.90
CA GLU A 63 -12.87 -17.52 -4.91
C GLU A 63 -11.78 -16.49 -5.29
N LEU A 64 -10.81 -16.23 -4.41
CA LEU A 64 -9.72 -15.30 -4.72
C LEU A 64 -8.66 -15.90 -5.65
N ASP A 65 -8.63 -17.22 -5.84
CA ASP A 65 -7.71 -17.87 -6.78
C ASP A 65 -8.21 -17.77 -8.25
N GLU A 66 -9.40 -17.19 -8.47
CA GLU A 66 -9.93 -16.93 -9.81
C GLU A 66 -9.02 -15.97 -10.59
N VAL A 67 -8.61 -16.38 -11.79
CA VAL A 67 -7.86 -15.55 -12.74
C VAL A 67 -8.80 -14.53 -13.39
N ILE A 68 -8.53 -13.24 -13.17
CA ILE A 68 -9.32 -12.10 -13.67
C ILE A 68 -8.66 -11.38 -14.85
N GLY A 69 -7.43 -11.74 -15.19
CA GLY A 69 -6.72 -11.16 -16.32
C GLY A 69 -5.31 -11.72 -16.46
N GLN A 70 -4.56 -11.16 -17.39
CA GLN A 70 -3.14 -11.45 -17.60
C GLN A 70 -2.37 -10.15 -17.80
N THR A 71 -1.11 -10.10 -17.38
CA THR A 71 -0.15 -9.04 -17.74
C THR A 71 1.00 -9.59 -18.58
N ARG A 72 1.51 -8.77 -19.51
CA ARG A 72 2.73 -9.05 -20.28
C ARG A 72 3.97 -8.32 -19.75
N VAL A 73 3.79 -7.48 -18.74
CA VAL A 73 4.85 -6.67 -18.14
C VAL A 73 4.79 -6.78 -16.61
N LEU A 74 5.92 -6.52 -15.96
CA LEU A 74 5.93 -6.34 -14.51
C LEU A 74 5.01 -5.15 -14.16
N LEU A 75 4.03 -5.37 -13.28
CA LEU A 75 3.23 -4.29 -12.70
C LEU A 75 3.94 -3.83 -11.42
N ASP A 76 4.82 -2.83 -11.53
CA ASP A 76 5.71 -2.43 -10.44
C ASP A 76 5.10 -1.34 -9.56
N SER A 77 4.96 -1.64 -8.27
CA SER A 77 4.53 -0.71 -7.24
C SER A 77 5.67 -0.01 -6.48
N SER A 78 6.91 -0.48 -6.64
CA SER A 78 8.05 -0.08 -5.79
C SER A 78 8.35 1.42 -5.84
N ARG A 79 8.01 2.06 -6.95
CA ARG A 79 8.25 3.47 -7.23
C ARG A 79 7.00 4.36 -7.19
N CYS A 80 5.80 3.80 -6.94
CA CYS A 80 4.53 4.56 -6.97
C CYS A 80 4.45 5.72 -5.96
N ARG A 81 5.34 5.77 -4.98
CA ARG A 81 5.43 6.86 -3.98
C ARG A 81 6.48 7.91 -4.30
N PHE A 82 7.21 7.72 -5.39
CA PHE A 82 8.38 8.53 -5.76
C PHE A 82 8.27 9.10 -7.16
N GLU A 83 7.63 8.40 -8.08
CA GLU A 83 7.48 8.78 -9.48
C GLU A 83 6.28 8.05 -10.10
N GLU A 84 6.04 8.30 -11.39
CA GLU A 84 5.05 7.54 -12.15
C GLU A 84 5.38 6.04 -12.14
N CYS A 85 4.37 5.22 -11.83
CA CYS A 85 4.50 3.77 -11.88
C CYS A 85 3.42 3.17 -12.79
N ASN A 86 3.78 2.12 -13.51
CA ASN A 86 2.89 1.56 -14.52
C ASN A 86 1.65 0.88 -13.93
N ILE A 87 1.74 0.27 -12.74
CA ILE A 87 0.55 -0.26 -12.06
C ILE A 87 -0.40 0.86 -11.62
N GLY A 88 0.13 2.03 -11.24
CA GLY A 88 -0.67 3.23 -10.94
C GLY A 88 -1.40 3.76 -12.17
N ASN A 89 -0.72 3.76 -13.33
CA ASN A 89 -1.34 4.09 -14.60
C ASN A 89 -2.48 3.12 -14.94
N MET A 90 -2.25 1.82 -14.80
CA MET A 90 -3.27 0.80 -15.04
C MET A 90 -4.50 0.98 -14.14
N ILE A 91 -4.31 1.18 -12.84
CA ILE A 91 -5.41 1.34 -11.87
C ILE A 91 -6.22 2.61 -12.18
N THR A 92 -5.55 3.73 -12.48
CA THR A 92 -6.23 4.98 -12.80
C THR A 92 -6.91 4.95 -14.17
N ASP A 93 -6.35 4.22 -15.14
CA ASP A 93 -7.03 3.94 -16.40
C ASP A 93 -8.25 3.06 -16.20
N ALA A 94 -8.16 2.04 -15.35
CA ALA A 94 -9.30 1.21 -14.96
C ALA A 94 -10.42 2.06 -14.34
N MET A 95 -10.09 3.03 -13.49
CA MET A 95 -11.07 3.96 -12.92
C MET A 95 -11.82 4.73 -14.03
N VAL A 96 -11.11 5.36 -14.97
CA VAL A 96 -11.74 6.14 -16.05
C VAL A 96 -12.53 5.24 -17.00
N MET A 97 -11.94 4.11 -17.41
CA MET A 97 -12.55 3.19 -18.38
C MET A 97 -13.81 2.54 -17.81
N THR A 98 -13.73 1.99 -16.61
CA THR A 98 -14.87 1.33 -15.97
C THR A 98 -15.99 2.32 -15.66
N TYR A 99 -15.66 3.55 -15.22
CA TYR A 99 -16.65 4.62 -15.11
C TYR A 99 -17.33 4.91 -16.45
N THR A 100 -16.54 5.12 -17.51
CA THR A 100 -17.05 5.45 -18.85
C THR A 100 -17.96 4.34 -19.41
N MET A 101 -17.65 3.07 -19.14
CA MET A 101 -18.47 1.92 -19.56
C MET A 101 -19.76 1.78 -18.76
N SER A 102 -19.78 2.23 -17.50
CA SER A 102 -20.96 2.13 -16.61
C SER A 102 -22.02 3.20 -16.83
N ARG A 103 -21.64 4.33 -17.41
CA ARG A 103 -22.54 5.47 -17.62
C ARG A 103 -23.36 5.29 -18.89
N GLU A 104 -24.57 5.86 -18.87
CA GLU A 104 -25.39 5.96 -20.06
C GLU A 104 -24.66 6.79 -21.12
N GLN A 105 -24.41 6.19 -22.27
CA GLN A 105 -23.70 6.86 -23.37
C GLN A 105 -24.63 7.86 -24.04
N THR A 106 -24.17 9.11 -24.13
CA THR A 106 -24.76 10.10 -25.03
C THR A 106 -23.86 10.22 -26.27
N ASN A 107 -24.42 10.65 -27.40
CA ASN A 107 -23.62 10.93 -28.60
C ASN A 107 -22.93 12.32 -28.55
N GLU A 108 -23.01 13.03 -27.42
CA GLU A 108 -22.47 14.40 -27.30
C GLU A 108 -20.99 14.41 -26.93
N PHE A 109 -20.55 13.46 -26.11
CA PHE A 109 -19.19 13.36 -25.60
C PHE A 109 -18.84 11.92 -25.23
N TRP A 110 -17.55 11.58 -25.21
CA TRP A 110 -17.10 10.22 -24.90
C TRP A 110 -17.19 9.87 -23.41
N THR A 111 -17.04 10.85 -22.52
CA THR A 111 -17.26 10.72 -21.07
C THR A 111 -17.49 12.10 -20.46
N ASP A 112 -18.06 12.18 -19.26
CA ASP A 112 -18.09 13.41 -18.48
C ASP A 112 -17.00 13.49 -17.41
N ALA A 113 -16.23 12.41 -17.19
CA ALA A 113 -15.10 12.37 -16.27
C ALA A 113 -13.89 11.63 -16.89
N ALA A 114 -12.86 12.40 -17.24
CA ALA A 114 -11.66 11.88 -17.92
C ALA A 114 -10.41 11.81 -17.03
N ILE A 115 -10.54 12.26 -15.78
CA ILE A 115 -9.46 12.44 -14.82
C ILE A 115 -9.67 11.50 -13.65
N ALA A 116 -8.62 10.78 -13.26
CA ALA A 116 -8.63 9.91 -12.09
C ALA A 116 -7.33 10.05 -11.30
N PHE A 117 -7.43 9.92 -9.97
CA PHE A 117 -6.29 9.96 -9.06
C PHE A 117 -6.35 8.82 -8.04
N ILE A 118 -5.18 8.27 -7.73
CA ILE A 118 -4.97 7.37 -6.58
C ILE A 118 -3.62 7.70 -5.95
N GLN A 119 -3.53 7.66 -4.63
CA GLN A 119 -2.27 7.86 -3.92
C GLN A 119 -1.42 6.59 -3.92
N GLY A 120 -0.11 6.73 -4.07
CA GLY A 120 0.84 5.62 -4.06
C GLY A 120 0.87 4.86 -2.73
N GLY A 121 0.43 5.50 -1.64
CA GLY A 121 0.16 4.84 -0.36
C GLY A 121 -0.96 3.78 -0.43
N GLY A 122 -1.90 3.92 -1.37
CA GLY A 122 -3.01 2.99 -1.60
C GLY A 122 -2.60 1.73 -2.39
N ILE A 123 -1.50 1.78 -3.14
CA ILE A 123 -0.98 0.66 -3.95
C ILE A 123 0.06 -0.11 -3.13
N ARG A 124 -0.22 -1.39 -2.84
CA ARG A 124 0.47 -2.11 -1.75
C ARG A 124 1.39 -3.24 -2.19
N ALA A 125 1.31 -3.68 -3.44
CA ALA A 125 2.12 -4.76 -3.96
C ALA A 125 2.32 -4.62 -5.47
N SER A 126 3.41 -5.23 -5.96
CA SER A 126 3.67 -5.45 -7.38
C SER A 126 3.05 -6.77 -7.82
N ILE A 127 2.80 -6.93 -9.12
CA ILE A 127 2.40 -8.21 -9.72
C ILE A 127 3.41 -8.56 -10.80
N ASP A 128 4.11 -9.67 -10.58
CA ASP A 128 5.10 -10.21 -11.52
C ASP A 128 4.44 -10.93 -12.69
N VAL A 129 5.21 -11.14 -13.76
CA VAL A 129 4.79 -11.95 -14.93
C VAL A 129 4.97 -13.46 -14.70
N THR A 130 5.12 -13.89 -13.44
CA THR A 130 5.23 -15.30 -13.07
C THR A 130 3.94 -16.05 -13.41
N GLU A 131 4.02 -17.38 -13.54
CA GLU A 131 2.86 -18.23 -13.87
C GLU A 131 2.12 -17.82 -15.16
N GLY A 132 2.88 -17.37 -16.16
CA GLY A 132 2.33 -16.91 -17.45
C GLY A 132 1.72 -15.51 -17.41
N GLY A 133 1.95 -14.77 -16.32
CA GLY A 133 1.41 -13.43 -16.11
C GLY A 133 -0.06 -13.42 -15.71
N ASN A 134 -0.60 -14.56 -15.23
CA ASN A 134 -1.96 -14.60 -14.70
C ASN A 134 -2.10 -13.65 -13.51
N ILE A 135 -3.21 -12.91 -13.48
CA ILE A 135 -3.59 -12.04 -12.38
C ILE A 135 -4.83 -12.64 -11.74
N THR A 136 -4.72 -13.03 -10.47
CA THR A 136 -5.85 -13.52 -9.69
C THR A 136 -6.53 -12.41 -8.90
N LYS A 137 -7.75 -12.67 -8.42
CA LYS A 137 -8.44 -11.80 -7.44
C LYS A 137 -7.59 -11.58 -6.19
N LYS A 138 -6.87 -12.61 -5.73
CA LYS A 138 -5.95 -12.55 -4.59
C LYS A 138 -4.78 -11.60 -4.84
N ASP A 139 -4.18 -11.65 -6.03
CA ASP A 139 -3.09 -10.75 -6.40
C ASP A 139 -3.58 -9.30 -6.34
N LEU A 140 -4.71 -9.01 -6.99
CA LEU A 140 -5.28 -7.67 -6.99
C LEU A 140 -5.73 -7.22 -5.59
N LYS A 141 -6.25 -8.13 -4.75
CA LYS A 141 -6.60 -7.81 -3.36
C LYS A 141 -5.37 -7.50 -2.52
N THR A 142 -4.22 -8.09 -2.86
CA THR A 142 -2.94 -7.76 -2.24
C THR A 142 -2.46 -6.36 -2.67
N VAL A 143 -2.71 -5.97 -3.93
CA VAL A 143 -2.42 -4.61 -4.43
C VAL A 143 -3.34 -3.55 -3.81
N LEU A 144 -4.65 -3.81 -3.76
CA LEU A 144 -5.71 -2.90 -3.31
C LEU A 144 -6.51 -3.48 -2.12
N PRO A 145 -5.92 -3.56 -0.91
CA PRO A 145 -6.51 -4.32 0.19
C PRO A 145 -7.65 -3.59 0.92
N PHE A 146 -7.74 -2.27 0.78
CA PHE A 146 -8.59 -1.44 1.64
C PHE A 146 -10.06 -1.43 1.23
N GLY A 147 -10.37 -1.78 -0.02
CA GLY A 147 -11.75 -1.76 -0.52
C GLY A 147 -12.39 -0.36 -0.43
N ASN A 148 -11.61 0.70 -0.72
CA ASN A 148 -12.13 2.05 -0.63
C ASN A 148 -13.26 2.24 -1.66
N ALA A 149 -14.33 2.90 -1.23
CA ALA A 149 -15.35 3.39 -2.13
C ALA A 149 -14.76 4.43 -3.08
N MET A 150 -15.25 4.44 -4.32
CA MET A 150 -14.88 5.45 -5.31
C MET A 150 -15.95 6.51 -5.41
N ILE A 151 -15.50 7.74 -5.65
CA ILE A 151 -16.38 8.88 -5.81
C ILE A 151 -16.08 9.60 -7.11
N LEU A 152 -17.11 10.25 -7.61
CA LEU A 152 -17.02 11.26 -8.66
C LEU A 152 -17.27 12.62 -8.02
N ALA A 153 -16.27 13.50 -8.08
CA ALA A 153 -16.38 14.84 -7.52
C ALA A 153 -16.16 15.90 -8.61
N GLU A 154 -16.89 17.00 -8.52
CA GLU A 154 -16.67 18.17 -9.38
C GLU A 154 -15.92 19.25 -8.60
N VAL A 155 -14.68 19.50 -9.02
CA VAL A 155 -13.74 20.40 -8.35
C VAL A 155 -13.26 21.49 -9.32
N THR A 156 -12.68 22.56 -8.77
CA THR A 156 -12.04 23.60 -9.59
C THR A 156 -10.66 23.15 -10.05
N GLY A 157 -10.13 23.76 -11.12
CA GLY A 157 -8.73 23.57 -11.50
C GLY A 157 -7.76 23.96 -10.38
N GLU A 158 -8.07 25.00 -9.61
CA GLU A 158 -7.30 25.38 -8.42
C GLU A 158 -7.21 24.24 -7.41
N THR A 159 -8.33 23.53 -7.16
CA THR A 159 -8.34 22.36 -6.27
C THR A 159 -7.43 21.25 -6.79
N ILE A 160 -7.47 20.94 -8.09
CA ILE A 160 -6.58 19.94 -8.70
C ILE A 160 -5.11 20.36 -8.55
N ARG A 161 -4.79 21.63 -8.78
CA ARG A 161 -3.44 22.17 -8.57
C ARG A 161 -2.99 22.00 -7.12
N LEU A 162 -3.85 22.32 -6.15
CA LEU A 162 -3.55 22.14 -4.72
C LEU A 162 -3.32 20.66 -4.36
N MET A 163 -4.09 19.73 -4.95
CA MET A 163 -3.85 18.29 -4.77
C MET A 163 -2.47 17.88 -5.28
N LEU A 164 -2.09 18.34 -6.48
CA LEU A 164 -0.79 18.02 -7.08
C LEU A 164 0.37 18.68 -6.31
N GLU A 165 0.21 19.91 -5.81
CA GLU A 165 1.19 20.53 -4.92
C GLU A 165 1.34 19.75 -3.60
N HIS A 166 0.22 19.30 -3.02
CA HIS A 166 0.23 18.50 -1.80
C HIS A 166 0.91 17.14 -2.01
N SER A 167 0.65 16.49 -3.14
CA SER A 167 1.24 15.20 -3.58
C SER A 167 2.77 15.19 -3.51
N VAL A 168 3.42 16.34 -3.68
CA VAL A 168 4.88 16.47 -3.60
C VAL A 168 5.34 17.41 -2.50
N SER A 169 4.48 17.78 -1.54
CA SER A 169 4.79 18.79 -0.53
C SER A 169 5.96 18.38 0.40
N ARG A 170 6.00 17.10 0.79
CA ARG A 170 7.06 16.52 1.63
C ARG A 170 8.09 15.71 0.86
N TYR A 171 8.04 15.75 -0.47
CA TYR A 171 8.94 14.97 -1.31
C TYR A 171 10.40 15.30 -1.00
N ASP A 172 11.16 14.28 -0.60
CA ASP A 172 12.58 14.36 -0.23
C ASP A 172 13.47 13.39 -1.07
N GLY A 173 12.87 12.65 -2.01
CA GLY A 173 13.54 11.64 -2.84
C GLY A 173 13.99 10.37 -2.11
N ARG A 174 13.69 10.22 -0.82
CA ARG A 174 14.16 9.13 0.05
C ARG A 174 13.04 8.41 0.77
N THR A 175 12.13 9.19 1.34
CA THR A 175 11.00 8.70 2.12
C THR A 175 9.81 8.51 1.19
N GLY A 176 9.33 7.26 1.11
CA GLY A 176 8.14 6.90 0.32
C GLY A 176 6.85 7.27 1.05
N TYR A 177 6.59 8.57 1.16
CA TYR A 177 5.34 9.09 1.74
C TYR A 177 4.11 8.67 0.91
N GLY A 178 2.96 8.56 1.56
CA GLY A 178 1.75 7.98 0.95
C GLY A 178 1.08 8.87 -0.10
N GLU A 179 1.21 10.19 0.03
CA GLU A 179 0.43 11.19 -0.71
C GLU A 179 0.75 11.33 -2.20
N PHE A 180 1.85 10.76 -2.69
CA PHE A 180 2.23 10.91 -4.09
C PHE A 180 1.16 10.33 -5.02
N LEU A 181 0.60 11.13 -5.91
CA LEU A 181 -0.51 10.75 -6.77
C LEU A 181 -0.05 10.07 -8.06
N GLN A 182 -0.64 8.92 -8.35
CA GLN A 182 -0.74 8.32 -9.68
C GLN A 182 -2.03 8.81 -10.34
N MET A 183 -2.04 8.91 -11.66
CA MET A 183 -3.13 9.60 -12.36
C MET A 183 -3.44 9.07 -13.77
N ALA A 184 -4.68 9.30 -14.21
CA ALA A 184 -5.09 9.18 -15.61
C ALA A 184 -5.70 10.49 -16.08
N GLY A 185 -5.44 10.84 -17.34
CA GLY A 185 -5.97 12.06 -17.97
C GLY A 185 -5.35 13.36 -17.47
N VAL A 186 -4.19 13.27 -16.82
CA VAL A 186 -3.40 14.41 -16.34
C VAL A 186 -1.95 14.17 -16.71
N HIS A 187 -1.32 15.19 -17.29
CA HIS A 187 0.14 15.30 -17.38
C HIS A 187 0.59 16.42 -16.46
N VAL A 188 1.47 16.12 -15.52
CA VAL A 188 2.01 17.09 -14.57
C VAL A 188 3.52 17.13 -14.65
N VAL A 189 4.07 18.34 -14.61
CA VAL A 189 5.50 18.58 -14.48
C VAL A 189 5.75 19.26 -13.15
N TYR A 190 6.67 18.69 -12.38
CA TYR A 190 7.15 19.23 -11.12
C TYR A 190 8.58 19.76 -11.26
N ASP A 191 8.91 20.80 -10.50
CA ASP A 191 10.26 21.25 -10.21
C ASP A 191 10.48 21.16 -8.69
N LEU A 192 11.16 20.10 -8.28
CA LEU A 192 11.39 19.75 -6.88
C LEU A 192 12.41 20.65 -6.19
N SER A 193 13.14 21.48 -6.95
CA SER A 193 14.04 22.50 -6.41
C SER A 193 13.28 23.69 -5.79
N LYS A 194 12.00 23.85 -6.14
CA LYS A 194 11.13 24.90 -5.62
C LYS A 194 10.59 24.56 -4.22
N PRO A 195 10.27 25.59 -3.41
CA PRO A 195 9.66 25.39 -2.11
C PRO A 195 8.32 24.63 -2.23
N PRO A 196 7.94 23.80 -1.23
CA PRO A 196 6.63 23.15 -1.18
C PRO A 196 5.48 24.13 -1.40
N GLY A 197 4.48 23.74 -2.19
CA GLY A 197 3.37 24.61 -2.60
C GLY A 197 3.64 25.44 -3.86
N HIS A 198 4.86 25.36 -4.42
CA HIS A 198 5.24 25.99 -5.69
C HIS A 198 6.00 25.02 -6.61
N ARG A 199 5.83 23.71 -6.43
CA ARG A 199 6.57 22.67 -7.16
C ARG A 199 5.92 22.34 -8.50
N VAL A 200 4.64 22.58 -8.70
CA VAL A 200 3.94 22.29 -9.96
C VAL A 200 4.24 23.39 -10.99
N THR A 201 4.86 23.03 -12.11
CA THR A 201 5.21 23.99 -13.18
C THR A 201 4.24 23.99 -14.34
N SER A 202 3.64 22.84 -14.66
CA SER A 202 2.60 22.75 -15.70
C SER A 202 1.67 21.59 -15.42
N ILE A 203 0.41 21.77 -15.77
CA ILE A 203 -0.62 20.73 -15.71
C ILE A 203 -1.39 20.78 -17.02
N GLU A 204 -1.47 19.66 -17.71
CA GLU A 204 -2.39 19.45 -18.82
C GLU A 204 -3.41 18.39 -18.43
N VAL A 205 -4.65 18.57 -18.85
CA VAL A 205 -5.76 17.66 -18.57
C VAL A 205 -6.45 17.23 -19.86
N ARG A 206 -6.89 15.98 -19.88
CA ARG A 206 -7.61 15.37 -21.01
C ARG A 206 -9.06 15.88 -21.05
N CYS A 207 -9.51 16.31 -22.22
CA CYS A 207 -10.91 16.72 -22.39
C CYS A 207 -11.87 15.53 -22.21
N ALA A 208 -12.89 15.71 -21.37
CA ALA A 208 -13.97 14.76 -21.20
C ALA A 208 -15.08 15.00 -22.23
N ARG A 209 -15.59 16.24 -22.28
CA ARG A 209 -16.73 16.62 -23.13
C ARG A 209 -16.33 17.04 -24.54
N CYS A 210 -15.67 16.15 -25.27
CA CYS A 210 -15.17 16.36 -26.63
C CYS A 210 -15.40 15.12 -27.50
N SER A 211 -15.30 15.25 -28.83
CA SER A 211 -15.46 14.10 -29.74
C SER A 211 -14.17 13.29 -29.91
N ILE A 212 -13.00 13.93 -29.80
CA ILE A 212 -11.68 13.31 -29.86
C ILE A 212 -10.92 13.78 -28.62
N PRO A 213 -10.55 12.87 -27.68
CA PRO A 213 -9.81 13.25 -26.49
C PRO A 213 -8.45 13.86 -26.83
N SER A 214 -8.15 15.02 -26.26
CA SER A 214 -6.86 15.69 -26.34
C SER A 214 -6.52 16.34 -25.00
N PHE A 215 -5.23 16.64 -24.80
CA PHE A 215 -4.75 17.34 -23.61
C PHE A 215 -4.72 18.85 -23.86
N SER A 216 -5.04 19.61 -22.82
CA SER A 216 -4.99 21.08 -22.82
C SER A 216 -4.62 21.60 -21.43
N PRO A 217 -4.08 22.82 -21.29
CA PRO A 217 -3.72 23.37 -19.98
C PRO A 217 -4.90 23.36 -18.99
N LEU A 218 -4.60 23.08 -17.72
CA LEU A 218 -5.56 23.24 -16.63
C LEU A 218 -5.83 24.73 -16.39
N TYR A 219 -7.11 25.12 -16.32
CA TYR A 219 -7.54 26.46 -15.96
C TYR A 219 -8.12 26.48 -14.55
N ASP A 220 -7.58 27.33 -13.68
CA ASP A 220 -7.86 27.27 -12.24
C ASP A 220 -9.34 27.49 -11.89
N TYR A 221 -10.06 28.31 -12.67
CA TYR A 221 -11.48 28.64 -12.43
C TYR A 221 -12.47 27.70 -13.14
N ASP A 222 -11.99 26.84 -14.04
CA ASP A 222 -12.83 25.85 -14.70
C ASP A 222 -13.18 24.70 -13.74
N ARG A 223 -14.29 24.02 -14.01
CA ARG A 223 -14.77 22.88 -13.22
C ARG A 223 -14.47 21.57 -13.93
N TYR A 224 -13.93 20.62 -13.19
CA TYR A 224 -13.50 19.32 -13.69
C TYR A 224 -14.13 18.22 -12.83
N LYS A 225 -14.65 17.19 -13.48
CA LYS A 225 -15.06 15.96 -12.81
C LYS A 225 -13.86 15.03 -12.67
N ILE A 226 -13.56 14.66 -11.44
CA ILE A 226 -12.44 13.78 -11.08
C ILE A 226 -12.96 12.53 -10.37
N ILE A 227 -12.31 11.39 -10.64
CA ILE A 227 -12.57 10.11 -9.98
C ILE A 227 -11.43 9.86 -8.98
N LEU A 228 -11.77 9.63 -7.73
CA LEU A 228 -10.81 9.33 -6.66
C LEU A 228 -11.46 8.48 -5.58
N ASN A 229 -10.66 7.87 -4.72
CA ASN A 229 -11.19 7.16 -3.58
C ASN A 229 -11.70 8.13 -2.50
N GLN A 230 -12.65 7.63 -1.71
CA GLN A 230 -13.23 8.39 -0.62
C GLN A 230 -12.20 8.71 0.49
N PHE A 231 -11.16 7.88 0.66
CA PHE A 231 -10.09 8.15 1.63
C PHE A 231 -9.41 9.50 1.38
N LEU A 232 -9.04 9.80 0.13
CA LEU A 232 -8.47 11.09 -0.25
C LEU A 232 -9.48 12.23 -0.05
N TRP A 233 -10.73 12.01 -0.45
CA TRP A 233 -11.79 13.02 -0.29
C TRP A 233 -12.02 13.42 1.17
N ASP A 234 -11.98 12.45 2.07
CA ASP A 234 -12.20 12.65 3.51
C ASP A 234 -10.94 13.21 4.23
N GLY A 235 -9.90 13.59 3.49
CA GLY A 235 -8.68 14.21 4.03
C GLY A 235 -7.56 13.24 4.36
N GLY A 236 -7.68 11.98 3.94
CA GLY A 236 -6.62 10.97 4.03
C GLY A 236 -5.31 11.47 3.40
N ASP A 237 -4.17 11.04 3.94
CA ASP A 237 -2.83 11.50 3.56
C ASP A 237 -2.64 13.04 3.54
N GLY A 238 -3.53 13.78 4.21
CA GLY A 238 -3.45 15.24 4.36
C GLY A 238 -4.13 16.05 3.24
N PHE A 239 -4.91 15.40 2.35
CA PHE A 239 -5.65 16.05 1.26
C PHE A 239 -6.86 16.88 1.77
N THR A 240 -6.57 17.95 2.50
CA THR A 240 -7.56 18.79 3.22
C THR A 240 -8.22 19.88 2.37
N MET A 241 -7.85 19.99 1.09
CA MET A 241 -8.35 21.02 0.17
C MET A 241 -9.80 20.79 -0.29
N PHE A 242 -10.37 19.60 -0.05
CA PHE A 242 -11.76 19.32 -0.35
C PHE A 242 -12.68 19.99 0.67
N SER A 243 -13.77 20.56 0.20
CA SER A 243 -14.78 21.18 1.06
C SER A 243 -16.17 20.62 0.75
N GLY A 244 -16.90 20.30 1.82
CA GLY A 244 -18.27 19.81 1.74
C GLY A 244 -18.39 18.35 1.30
N ARG A 245 -19.63 17.95 0.98
CA ARG A 245 -20.00 16.59 0.54
C ARG A 245 -20.61 16.61 -0.86
N ASN A 246 -20.05 17.41 -1.76
CA ASN A 246 -20.54 17.50 -3.14
C ASN A 246 -19.81 16.49 -4.03
N PHE A 247 -20.13 15.21 -3.83
CA PHE A 247 -19.67 14.13 -4.67
C PHE A 247 -20.79 13.10 -4.89
N GLU A 248 -20.66 12.33 -5.95
CA GLU A 248 -21.48 11.15 -6.21
C GLU A 248 -20.67 9.91 -5.81
N ALA A 249 -21.23 9.06 -4.93
CA ALA A 249 -20.64 7.75 -4.65
C ALA A 249 -20.87 6.82 -5.84
N LEU A 250 -19.81 6.18 -6.31
CA LEU A 250 -19.87 5.23 -7.41
C LEU A 250 -20.25 3.84 -6.89
N THR A 251 -20.87 3.04 -7.76
CA THR A 251 -21.30 1.66 -7.45
C THR A 251 -20.13 0.74 -7.14
N TRP A 252 -18.98 0.97 -7.76
CA TRP A 252 -17.80 0.12 -7.65
C TRP A 252 -16.68 0.80 -6.87
N GLY A 253 -15.97 0.04 -6.05
CA GLY A 253 -14.75 0.48 -5.37
C GLY A 253 -13.51 0.33 -6.27
N GLU A 254 -12.35 0.73 -5.75
CA GLU A 254 -11.06 0.66 -6.48
C GLU A 254 -10.77 -0.75 -7.01
N TYR A 255 -11.03 -1.75 -6.17
CA TYR A 255 -10.80 -3.16 -6.48
C TYR A 255 -11.74 -3.62 -7.60
N GLU A 256 -13.05 -3.41 -7.45
CA GLU A 256 -14.05 -3.84 -8.43
C GLU A 256 -13.86 -3.15 -9.79
N MET A 257 -13.53 -1.86 -9.80
CA MET A 257 -13.24 -1.14 -11.05
C MET A 257 -12.03 -1.72 -11.79
N THR A 258 -11.01 -2.16 -11.04
CA THR A 258 -9.81 -2.77 -11.62
C THR A 258 -10.06 -4.22 -12.07
N VAL A 259 -10.88 -4.99 -11.36
CA VAL A 259 -11.34 -6.32 -11.82
C VAL A 259 -12.08 -6.19 -13.15
N GLU A 260 -13.02 -5.25 -13.26
CA GLU A 260 -13.81 -5.05 -14.47
C GLU A 260 -12.96 -4.59 -15.66
N TYR A 261 -11.91 -3.80 -15.41
CA TYR A 261 -10.95 -3.45 -16.45
C TYR A 261 -10.14 -4.66 -16.90
N LEU A 262 -9.58 -5.44 -15.96
CA LEU A 262 -8.77 -6.62 -16.30
C LEU A 262 -9.56 -7.69 -17.04
N SER A 263 -10.84 -7.89 -16.70
CA SER A 263 -11.70 -8.86 -17.38
C SER A 263 -11.95 -8.52 -18.86
N ARG A 264 -11.86 -7.23 -19.22
CA ARG A 264 -12.10 -6.72 -20.58
C ARG A 264 -10.84 -6.46 -21.38
N PHE A 265 -9.77 -6.03 -20.71
CA PHE A 265 -8.54 -5.53 -21.35
C PHE A 265 -7.33 -6.43 -21.09
N SER A 266 -7.57 -7.74 -21.00
CA SER A 266 -6.52 -8.75 -20.86
C SER A 266 -6.02 -9.26 -22.24
N PRO A 267 -4.70 -9.45 -22.45
CA PRO A 267 -3.63 -9.18 -21.50
C PRO A 267 -3.23 -7.69 -21.47
N VAL A 268 -2.93 -7.15 -20.29
CA VAL A 268 -2.48 -5.76 -20.09
C VAL A 268 -0.98 -5.61 -20.28
N TYR A 269 -0.56 -4.39 -20.62
CA TYR A 269 0.85 -4.00 -20.77
C TYR A 269 1.08 -2.52 -20.42
N PRO A 270 0.60 -2.01 -19.27
CA PRO A 270 0.72 -0.59 -18.94
C PRO A 270 2.19 -0.16 -18.91
N ALA A 271 2.46 1.00 -19.49
CA ALA A 271 3.78 1.61 -19.53
C ALA A 271 3.86 2.81 -18.58
N VAL A 272 5.08 3.27 -18.34
CA VAL A 272 5.34 4.64 -17.88
C VAL A 272 5.30 5.52 -19.12
N GLU A 273 4.39 6.48 -19.16
CA GLU A 273 4.00 7.24 -20.35
C GLU A 273 4.14 8.76 -20.13
N TRP A 274 4.98 9.14 -19.16
CA TRP A 274 5.31 10.53 -18.82
C TRP A 274 4.09 11.36 -18.37
N ARG A 275 3.12 10.70 -17.71
CA ARG A 275 2.05 11.38 -16.96
C ARG A 275 2.61 12.24 -15.84
N VAL A 276 3.75 11.84 -15.26
CA VAL A 276 4.47 12.63 -14.27
C VAL A 276 5.90 12.87 -14.72
N THR A 277 6.31 14.14 -14.77
CA THR A 277 7.71 14.54 -14.98
C THR A 277 8.25 15.22 -13.74
N LEU A 278 9.40 14.77 -13.25
CA LEU A 278 10.08 15.33 -12.08
C LEU A 278 11.38 16.01 -12.54
N ASN A 279 11.45 17.33 -12.37
CA ASN A 279 12.65 18.13 -12.61
C ASN A 279 13.27 18.59 -11.30
N GLY A 280 14.56 18.91 -11.34
CA GLY A 280 15.32 19.41 -10.20
C GLY A 280 15.78 18.29 -9.27
N GLU A 281 17.04 18.31 -8.88
CA GLU A 281 17.53 17.45 -7.81
C GLU A 281 17.01 17.97 -6.48
N VAL A 282 16.39 17.11 -5.69
CA VAL A 282 16.25 17.38 -4.26
C VAL A 282 17.65 17.23 -3.67
N ASN A 283 18.35 18.34 -3.44
CA ASN A 283 19.62 18.29 -2.72
C ASN A 283 19.31 17.80 -1.29
N PRO A 284 19.71 16.57 -0.92
CA PRO A 284 19.35 16.01 0.37
C PRO A 284 20.06 16.68 1.56
N ASP A 285 21.00 17.59 1.28
CA ASP A 285 21.84 18.27 2.27
C ASP A 285 21.30 19.65 2.68
N MET A 286 20.14 20.08 2.15
CA MET A 286 19.53 21.39 2.46
C MET A 286 18.41 21.34 3.50
N THR A 287 18.50 20.46 4.49
CA THR A 287 17.69 20.52 5.72
C THR A 287 18.54 20.87 6.94
N THR A 288 19.24 22.00 6.91
CA THR A 288 19.50 22.92 8.07
C THR A 288 20.65 23.91 7.75
N PRO A 289 20.58 25.18 8.21
CA PRO A 289 21.75 26.05 8.24
C PRO A 289 22.75 25.60 9.33
N GLY A 290 23.80 24.89 8.90
CA GLY A 290 25.18 25.01 9.38
C GLY A 290 25.55 24.55 10.81
N THR A 291 26.33 23.46 10.89
CA THR A 291 27.57 23.40 11.69
C THR A 291 28.54 22.44 10.99
N PRO A 292 29.81 22.79 10.75
CA PRO A 292 30.75 21.86 10.10
C PRO A 292 31.21 20.81 11.12
N VAL A 293 30.99 19.53 10.81
CA VAL A 293 31.63 18.43 11.53
C VAL A 293 32.61 17.74 10.60
N THR A 294 33.87 17.83 10.99
CA THR A 294 35.06 17.28 10.36
C THR A 294 34.99 15.76 10.30
N SER A 295 35.27 15.18 9.14
CA SER A 295 35.46 13.74 8.94
C SER A 295 36.77 13.28 9.58
N THR A 296 36.77 12.08 10.16
CA THR A 296 38.00 11.30 10.33
C THR A 296 37.66 9.82 10.12
N GLU A 297 38.29 9.25 9.11
CA GLU A 297 38.28 7.83 8.73
C GLU A 297 39.05 6.97 9.76
N GLY A 298 38.72 5.68 9.81
CA GLY A 298 39.52 4.67 10.48
C GLY A 298 38.97 3.26 10.30
N SER A 299 39.43 2.57 9.25
CA SER A 299 39.36 1.11 9.09
C SER A 299 40.15 0.42 10.24
N THR A 300 40.03 -0.87 10.59
CA THR A 300 40.19 -2.09 9.78
C THR A 300 40.01 -3.32 10.72
N SER A 301 39.51 -4.44 10.18
CA SER A 301 39.85 -5.89 10.37
C SER A 301 40.48 -6.41 11.69
N THR A 302 40.23 -7.61 12.23
CA THR A 302 40.29 -8.99 11.66
C THR A 302 39.82 -10.04 12.71
N GLU A 303 39.31 -11.17 12.18
CA GLU A 303 39.24 -12.56 12.67
C GLU A 303 40.12 -13.01 13.86
N LYS A 304 39.59 -13.91 14.72
CA LYS A 304 39.93 -15.36 14.69
C LYS A 304 39.16 -16.24 15.69
N ASP A 305 38.99 -17.47 15.25
CA ASP A 305 38.48 -18.72 15.85
C ASP A 305 39.00 -19.06 17.27
N ASP A 306 38.19 -19.76 18.09
CA ASP A 306 38.46 -21.19 18.39
C ASP A 306 37.35 -21.88 19.23
N ASP A 307 36.94 -23.02 18.68
CA ASP A 307 36.62 -24.35 19.23
C ASP A 307 36.06 -24.62 20.65
N GLY A 308 35.09 -25.53 20.68
CA GLY A 308 35.14 -26.73 21.52
C GLY A 308 34.44 -26.72 22.89
N GLY A 309 33.42 -27.59 23.06
CA GLY A 309 33.13 -28.18 24.38
C GLY A 309 31.68 -28.52 24.68
N ALA A 310 31.24 -29.71 24.25
CA ALA A 310 29.98 -30.33 24.65
C ALA A 310 30.02 -30.81 26.12
N GLY A 311 28.91 -30.62 26.84
CA GLY A 311 28.66 -31.21 28.15
C GLY A 311 27.17 -31.37 28.38
N SER A 312 26.69 -32.61 28.30
CA SER A 312 25.31 -33.03 28.52
C SER A 312 24.90 -32.95 30.00
N LEU A 313 23.62 -32.66 30.27
CA LEU A 313 22.93 -33.14 31.45
C LEU A 313 21.41 -33.16 31.20
N GLN A 314 20.84 -34.36 31.31
CA GLN A 314 19.40 -34.62 31.29
C GLN A 314 18.77 -34.20 32.62
N ALA A 315 17.59 -33.57 32.57
CA ALA A 315 16.65 -33.60 33.68
C ALA A 315 15.20 -33.56 33.16
N THR A 316 14.42 -34.50 33.64
CA THR A 316 13.00 -34.75 33.34
C THR A 316 12.12 -33.73 34.07
N VAL A 317 11.16 -33.10 33.39
CA VAL A 317 10.12 -32.26 34.06
C VAL A 317 8.73 -32.62 33.55
N ALA A 318 7.85 -32.93 34.51
CA ALA A 318 6.45 -33.26 34.34
C ALA A 318 5.59 -32.00 34.09
N ALA A 319 4.53 -32.19 33.30
CA ALA A 319 3.63 -31.15 32.84
C ALA A 319 2.61 -30.67 33.90
N VAL A 320 2.39 -29.35 33.96
CA VAL A 320 1.16 -28.73 34.46
C VAL A 320 0.79 -27.62 33.47
N VAL A 321 -0.29 -27.84 32.71
CA VAL A 321 -0.89 -26.85 31.79
C VAL A 321 -2.05 -26.18 32.53
N ALA A 322 -2.02 -24.85 32.61
CA ALA A 322 -3.13 -24.03 33.08
C ALA A 322 -3.54 -23.02 32.01
N LEU A 323 -4.85 -22.99 31.76
CA LEU A 323 -5.61 -22.21 30.79
C LEU A 323 -5.36 -20.69 30.84
N ALA A 324 -5.19 -20.08 29.67
CA ALA A 324 -5.48 -18.66 29.44
C ALA A 324 -5.86 -18.42 27.96
N PHE A 325 -7.09 -18.77 27.59
CA PHE A 325 -7.70 -18.40 26.30
C PHE A 325 -9.15 -17.94 26.50
N ILE A 326 -9.35 -16.87 27.27
CA ILE A 326 -10.59 -16.10 27.25
C ILE A 326 -10.24 -14.64 27.51
N SER A 327 -10.04 -13.83 26.46
CA SER A 327 -10.27 -12.37 26.53
C SER A 327 -10.14 -11.58 25.21
N VAL A 328 -9.66 -12.14 24.09
CA VAL A 328 -9.39 -11.29 22.90
C VAL A 328 -10.56 -11.22 21.88
N PHE A 329 -11.61 -12.03 21.99
CA PHE A 329 -12.66 -12.09 20.96
C PHE A 329 -14.01 -11.44 21.28
N GLN A 330 -14.07 -10.50 22.23
CA GLN A 330 -15.25 -9.63 22.41
C GLN A 330 -14.90 -8.17 22.19
N ARG A 331 -14.71 -7.76 20.91
CA ARG A 331 -14.90 -6.36 20.47
C ARG A 331 -14.91 -6.12 18.95
N VAL A 332 -15.30 -7.13 18.15
CA VAL A 332 -15.65 -6.91 16.74
C VAL A 332 -17.00 -7.58 16.47
N ALA A 333 -18.05 -6.97 17.02
CA ALA A 333 -19.45 -7.16 16.63
C ALA A 333 -20.29 -6.09 17.33
N MET A 334 -20.21 -4.86 16.83
CA MET A 334 -21.25 -3.84 16.82
C MET A 334 -20.86 -2.76 15.81
#